data_AF-A0A0B5ATV4-F1
#
_entry.id   AF-A0A0B5ATV4-F1
#
_cell.length_a   1.000
_cell.length_b   1.000
_cell.length_c   1.000
_cell.angle_alpha   90.00
_cell.angle_beta   90.00
_cell.angle_gamma   90.00
#
_symmetry.space_group_name_H-M   'P 1'
#
loop_
_entity.id
_entity.type
_entity.pdbx_description
1 polymer ?
#
loop_
_entity_poly.entity_id
_entity_poly.type
_entity_poly.pdbx_seq_one_letter_code
_entity_poly.pdbx_strand_id
1 'polypeptide(L)'
;MIETVRLVTEYLKSLGAVVTESSDKAAAFLAEELDRKFMNRPFYWHYRDALQQPGAPMQIILTSTPGLVQHKDIIQLHPDHPIFEAMLEAAQVDNRFYTAYAHTEEITELFPWISLHLTAETVPPKSATIRLNGCISLTTGCIKINDAGHPLTAIRPDGSIIKKTSCLLKLH
;
A
#
# COMPACT_ATOMS: atom_id res chain seq x y z
N MET A 1 -6.30 2.87 -12.71
CA MET A 1 -5.92 1.51 -13.15
C MET A 1 -4.42 1.30 -13.25
N ILE A 2 -3.64 2.21 -13.86
CA ILE A 2 -2.16 2.04 -13.93
C ILE A 2 -1.54 1.93 -12.52
N GLU A 3 -1.98 2.78 -11.60
CA GLU A 3 -1.48 2.79 -10.22
C GLU A 3 -1.76 1.50 -9.44
N THR A 4 -2.94 0.89 -9.64
CA THR A 4 -3.32 -0.36 -8.95
C THR A 4 -2.51 -1.54 -9.45
N VAL A 5 -2.24 -1.61 -10.76
CA VAL A 5 -1.35 -2.63 -11.34
C VAL A 5 0.07 -2.47 -10.79
N ARG A 6 0.57 -1.24 -10.69
CA ARG A 6 1.88 -0.95 -10.10
C ARG A 6 1.95 -1.42 -8.65
N LEU A 7 0.95 -1.09 -7.83
CA LEU A 7 0.90 -1.49 -6.42
C LEU A 7 0.95 -3.02 -6.26
N VAL A 8 0.13 -3.76 -7.01
CA VAL A 8 0.14 -5.23 -6.98
C VAL A 8 1.47 -5.79 -7.44
N THR A 9 2.09 -5.18 -8.45
CA THR A 9 3.39 -5.62 -8.97
C THR A 9 4.50 -5.47 -7.92
N GLU A 10 4.57 -4.33 -7.25
CA GLU A 10 5.54 -4.09 -6.16
C GLU A 10 5.29 -5.00 -4.95
N TYR A 11 4.03 -5.25 -4.61
CA TYR A 11 3.66 -6.20 -3.55
C TYR A 11 4.09 -7.63 -3.88
N LEU A 12 3.96 -8.07 -5.14
CA LEU A 12 4.44 -9.39 -5.55
C LEU A 12 5.98 -9.48 -5.46
N LYS A 13 6.70 -8.42 -5.86
CA LYS A 13 8.16 -8.37 -5.72
C LYS A 13 8.62 -8.46 -4.27
N SER A 14 7.96 -7.74 -3.36
CA SER A 14 8.32 -7.75 -1.94
C SER A 14 8.15 -9.12 -1.28
N LEU A 15 7.22 -9.95 -1.81
CA LEU A 15 6.98 -11.32 -1.38
C LEU A 15 7.83 -12.36 -2.13
N GLY A 16 8.81 -11.93 -2.92
CA GLY A 16 9.77 -12.81 -3.58
C GLY A 16 9.33 -13.37 -4.94
N ALA A 17 8.30 -12.80 -5.57
CA ALA A 17 7.96 -13.14 -6.95
C ALA A 17 8.98 -12.55 -7.93
N VAL A 18 9.33 -13.30 -8.98
CA VAL A 18 10.20 -12.81 -10.06
C VAL A 18 9.35 -12.10 -11.10
N VAL A 19 9.47 -10.78 -11.19
CA VAL A 19 8.70 -9.94 -12.10
C VAL A 19 9.55 -9.48 -13.27
N THR A 20 9.03 -9.65 -14.49
CA THR A 20 9.55 -9.07 -15.73
C THR A 20 8.57 -8.01 -16.23
N GLU A 21 9.01 -6.76 -16.24
CA GLU A 21 8.20 -5.62 -16.70
C GLU A 21 8.45 -5.34 -18.19
N SER A 22 7.36 -5.11 -18.91
CA SER A 22 7.33 -4.62 -20.29
C SER A 22 6.35 -3.44 -20.35
N SER A 23 6.43 -2.59 -21.38
CA SER A 23 5.79 -1.26 -21.43
C SER A 23 4.34 -1.21 -20.92
N ASP A 24 3.54 -2.22 -21.24
CA ASP A 24 2.11 -2.29 -20.88
C ASP A 24 1.72 -3.56 -20.13
N LYS A 25 2.70 -4.43 -19.80
CA LYS A 25 2.45 -5.75 -19.21
C LYS A 25 3.54 -6.09 -18.20
N ALA A 26 3.14 -6.59 -17.03
CA ALA A 26 4.05 -7.16 -16.05
C ALA A 26 3.80 -8.66 -15.95
N ALA A 27 4.82 -9.47 -16.25
CA ALA A 27 4.76 -10.92 -16.07
C ALA A 27 5.42 -11.28 -14.75
N ALA A 28 4.69 -11.90 -13.82
CA ALA A 28 5.21 -12.33 -12.53
C ALA A 28 5.17 -13.86 -12.43
N PHE A 29 6.31 -14.45 -12.07
CA PHE A 29 6.38 -15.84 -11.62
C PHE A 29 6.10 -15.88 -10.13
N LEU A 30 5.02 -16.55 -9.76
CA LEU A 30 4.61 -16.64 -8.36
C LEU A 30 5.57 -17.54 -7.57
N ALA A 31 5.84 -17.16 -6.33
CA ALA A 31 6.39 -18.08 -5.35
C ALA A 31 5.29 -19.07 -4.91
N GLU A 32 5.70 -20.24 -4.40
CA GLU A 32 4.78 -21.28 -3.93
C GLU A 32 3.76 -20.76 -2.90
N GLU A 33 4.20 -19.93 -1.95
CA GLU A 33 3.32 -19.35 -0.93
C GLU A 33 2.24 -18.45 -1.54
N LEU A 34 2.61 -17.67 -2.58
CA LEU A 34 1.68 -16.78 -3.28
C LEU A 34 0.71 -17.56 -4.15
N ASP A 35 1.17 -18.62 -4.81
CA ASP A 35 0.31 -19.51 -5.58
C ASP A 35 -0.72 -20.18 -4.66
N ARG A 36 -0.30 -20.70 -3.49
CA ARG A 36 -1.23 -21.24 -2.49
C ARG A 36 -2.26 -20.23 -1.99
N LYS A 37 -1.83 -18.96 -1.78
CA LYS A 37 -2.68 -17.90 -1.22
C LYS A 37 -3.72 -17.38 -2.22
N PHE A 38 -3.31 -17.15 -3.47
CA PHE A 38 -4.14 -16.45 -4.46
C PHE A 38 -4.68 -17.34 -5.56
N MET A 39 -4.03 -18.48 -5.83
CA MET A 39 -4.50 -19.42 -6.82
C MET A 39 -5.43 -20.42 -6.15
N ASN A 40 -6.67 -20.48 -6.64
CA ASN A 40 -7.72 -21.40 -6.18
C ASN A 40 -7.38 -22.87 -6.54
N ARG A 41 -6.24 -23.37 -6.06
CA ARG A 41 -5.67 -24.69 -6.36
C ARG A 41 -5.28 -25.47 -5.09
N PRO A 42 -6.13 -25.52 -4.04
CA PRO A 42 -5.78 -26.19 -2.78
C PRO A 42 -5.50 -27.69 -2.97
N PHE A 43 -6.24 -28.35 -3.86
CA PHE A 43 -6.05 -29.78 -4.16
C PHE A 43 -4.69 -30.07 -4.80
N TYR A 44 -4.22 -29.20 -5.71
CA TYR A 44 -2.91 -29.37 -6.35
C TYR A 44 -1.80 -29.42 -5.31
N TRP A 45 -1.81 -28.43 -4.40
CA TRP A 45 -0.82 -28.35 -3.33
C TRP A 45 -0.92 -29.50 -2.34
N HIS A 46 -2.13 -29.93 -1.99
CA HIS A 46 -2.32 -31.11 -1.15
C HIS A 46 -1.68 -32.38 -1.76
N TYR A 47 -1.81 -32.57 -3.07
CA TYR A 47 -1.15 -33.70 -3.76
C TYR A 47 0.37 -33.53 -3.84
N ARG A 48 0.89 -32.33 -4.11
CA ARG A 48 2.35 -32.08 -4.12
C ARG A 48 2.98 -32.36 -2.76
N ASP A 49 2.31 -31.92 -1.69
CA ASP A 49 2.73 -32.13 -0.31
C ASP A 49 2.74 -33.62 0.05
N ALA A 50 1.66 -34.34 -0.29
CA ALA A 50 1.55 -35.79 -0.04
C ALA A 50 2.65 -36.59 -0.76
N LEU A 51 3.09 -36.12 -1.93
CA LEU A 51 4.13 -36.78 -2.72
C LEU A 51 5.55 -36.27 -2.39
N GLN A 52 5.71 -35.30 -1.49
CA GLN A 52 6.97 -34.62 -1.18
C GLN A 52 7.70 -34.10 -2.44
N GLN A 53 6.94 -33.61 -3.43
CA GLN A 53 7.50 -33.11 -4.68
C GLN A 53 7.36 -31.58 -4.77
N PRO A 54 8.37 -30.85 -5.30
CA PRO A 54 8.35 -29.39 -5.34
C PRO A 54 7.29 -28.88 -6.31
N GLY A 55 6.31 -28.10 -5.86
CA GLY A 55 5.26 -27.57 -6.74
C GLY A 55 5.79 -26.76 -7.92
N ALA A 56 4.99 -26.69 -8.98
CA ALA A 56 5.21 -25.83 -10.12
C ALA A 56 4.24 -24.64 -10.02
N PRO A 57 4.67 -23.52 -9.42
CA PRO A 57 3.83 -22.33 -9.31
C PRO A 57 3.54 -21.73 -10.69
N MET A 58 2.39 -21.08 -10.82
CA MET A 58 1.94 -20.50 -12.09
C MET A 58 2.62 -19.16 -12.41
N GLN A 59 2.65 -18.84 -13.70
CA GLN A 59 3.00 -17.53 -14.19
C GLN A 59 1.73 -16.69 -14.41
N ILE A 60 1.74 -15.46 -13.90
CA ILE A 60 0.67 -14.49 -14.13
C ILE A 60 1.17 -13.35 -15.01
N ILE A 61 0.29 -12.81 -15.84
CA ILE A 61 0.55 -11.60 -16.63
C ILE A 61 -0.49 -10.57 -16.25
N LEU A 62 -0.04 -9.50 -15.60
CA LEU A 62 -0.83 -8.32 -15.28
C LEU A 62 -0.90 -7.43 -16.53
N THR A 63 -2.11 -7.16 -17.01
CA THR A 63 -2.35 -6.35 -18.21
C THR A 63 -3.49 -5.36 -17.95
N SER A 64 -3.28 -4.08 -18.30
CA SER A 64 -4.34 -3.08 -18.26
C SER A 64 -5.26 -3.13 -19.47
N THR A 65 -4.88 -3.85 -20.53
CA THR A 65 -5.68 -4.03 -21.74
C THR A 65 -6.36 -5.40 -21.70
N PRO A 66 -7.66 -5.50 -22.00
CA PRO A 66 -8.32 -6.78 -22.13
C PRO A 66 -7.71 -7.54 -23.32
N GLY A 67 -7.11 -8.68 -23.01
CA GLY A 67 -6.55 -9.62 -23.97
C GLY A 67 -6.79 -11.03 -23.47
N LEU A 68 -7.11 -11.94 -24.39
CA LEU A 68 -7.32 -13.36 -24.09
C LEU A 68 -6.08 -14.14 -24.54
N VAL A 69 -5.09 -14.24 -23.67
CA VAL A 69 -4.11 -15.33 -23.73
C VAL A 69 -4.27 -16.14 -22.46
N GLN A 70 -5.12 -17.15 -22.52
CA GLN A 70 -5.11 -18.24 -21.56
C GLN A 70 -4.25 -19.35 -22.17
N HIS A 71 -3.00 -19.42 -21.73
CA HIS A 71 -2.19 -20.61 -22.00
C HIS A 71 -2.20 -21.49 -20.75
N LYS A 72 -1.92 -22.78 -20.91
CA LYS A 72 -2.16 -23.80 -19.87
C LYS A 72 -1.48 -23.49 -18.53
N ASP A 73 -0.39 -22.72 -18.57
CA ASP A 73 0.44 -22.35 -17.43
C ASP A 73 0.57 -20.82 -17.23
N ILE A 74 -0.14 -20.01 -18.03
CA ILE A 74 -0.06 -18.54 -18.01
C ILE A 74 -1.47 -17.95 -17.89
N ILE A 75 -1.73 -17.22 -16.80
CA ILE A 75 -3.00 -16.55 -16.56
C ILE A 75 -2.83 -15.04 -16.78
N GLN A 76 -3.59 -14.48 -17.72
CA GLN A 76 -3.72 -13.03 -17.84
C GLN A 76 -4.72 -12.50 -16.83
N LEU A 77 -4.26 -11.62 -15.95
CA LEU A 77 -5.06 -10.97 -14.92
C LEU A 77 -5.36 -9.53 -15.35
N HIS A 78 -6.63 -9.28 -15.60
CA HIS A 78 -7.18 -7.94 -15.76
C HIS A 78 -7.53 -7.36 -14.37
N PRO A 79 -7.57 -6.03 -14.18
CA PRO A 79 -8.03 -5.42 -12.93
C PRO A 79 -9.41 -5.90 -12.45
N ASP A 80 -10.29 -6.30 -13.36
CA ASP A 80 -11.63 -6.82 -13.03
C ASP A 80 -11.63 -8.32 -12.66
N HIS A 81 -10.47 -8.98 -12.71
CA HIS A 81 -10.37 -10.40 -12.40
C HIS A 81 -10.40 -10.60 -10.88
N PRO A 82 -11.20 -11.54 -10.33
CA PRO A 82 -11.35 -11.73 -8.88
C PRO A 82 -10.03 -12.01 -8.16
N ILE A 83 -9.11 -12.75 -8.80
CA ILE A 83 -7.75 -12.97 -8.28
C ILE A 83 -6.97 -11.64 -8.13
N PHE A 84 -7.10 -10.74 -9.09
CA PHE A 84 -6.42 -9.44 -9.02
C PHE A 84 -6.99 -8.60 -7.88
N GLU A 85 -8.31 -8.59 -7.72
CA GLU A 85 -8.98 -7.92 -6.60
C GLU A 85 -8.51 -8.49 -5.25
N ALA A 86 -8.45 -9.81 -5.10
CA ALA A 86 -7.93 -10.46 -3.89
C ALA A 86 -6.46 -10.10 -3.61
N MET A 87 -5.61 -10.02 -4.65
CA MET A 87 -4.23 -9.56 -4.51
C MET A 87 -4.14 -8.09 -4.09
N LEU A 88 -5.00 -7.23 -4.66
CA LEU A 88 -5.05 -5.82 -4.32
C LEU A 88 -5.51 -5.60 -2.87
N GLU A 89 -6.56 -6.30 -2.43
CA GLU A 89 -7.02 -6.26 -1.05
C GLU A 89 -5.95 -6.73 -0.07
N ALA A 90 -5.29 -7.85 -0.38
CA ALA A 90 -4.18 -8.36 0.43
C ALA A 90 -3.03 -7.35 0.50
N ALA A 91 -2.66 -6.74 -0.63
CA ALA A 91 -1.66 -5.68 -0.67
C ALA A 91 -2.06 -4.47 0.20
N GLN A 92 -3.33 -4.07 0.20
CA GLN A 92 -3.81 -2.96 1.03
C GLN A 92 -3.85 -3.29 2.52
N VAL A 93 -4.19 -4.52 2.88
CA VAL A 93 -4.21 -4.98 4.27
C VAL A 93 -2.79 -5.11 4.81
N ASP A 94 -1.90 -5.74 4.05
CA ASP A 94 -0.52 -5.99 4.47
C ASP A 94 0.30 -4.68 4.51
N ASN A 95 0.09 -3.78 3.55
CA ASN A 95 0.76 -2.46 3.52
C ASN A 95 0.07 -1.39 4.38
N ARG A 96 -0.93 -1.76 5.20
CA ARG A 96 -1.62 -0.80 6.08
C ARG A 96 -0.66 -0.21 7.12
N PHE A 97 0.32 -0.99 7.54
CA PHE A 97 1.35 -0.57 8.48
C PHE A 97 2.72 -0.77 7.84
N TYR A 98 3.54 0.28 7.82
CA TYR A 98 4.92 0.19 7.38
C TYR A 98 5.81 0.89 8.43
N THR A 99 7.02 0.35 8.61
CA THR A 99 8.03 0.97 9.46
C THR A 99 9.05 1.65 8.55
N ALA A 100 9.12 2.98 8.61
CA ALA A 100 10.14 3.75 7.91
C ALA A 100 11.31 4.04 8.84
N TYR A 101 12.52 3.93 8.33
CA TYR A 101 13.74 4.30 9.03
C TYR A 101 14.37 5.49 8.32
N ALA A 102 14.77 6.51 9.08
CA ALA A 102 15.57 7.62 8.59
C ALA A 102 17.04 7.34 8.91
N HIS A 103 17.91 7.41 7.91
CA HIS A 103 19.35 7.43 8.15
C HIS A 103 19.79 8.89 8.28
N THR A 104 20.45 9.22 9.38
CA THR A 104 21.05 10.53 9.61
C THR A 104 22.52 10.35 9.94
N GLU A 105 23.38 11.16 9.31
CA GLU A 105 24.82 11.17 9.58
C GLU A 105 25.13 11.77 10.97
N GLU A 106 24.22 12.59 11.49
CA GLU A 106 24.34 13.25 12.79
C GLU A 106 23.39 12.63 13.82
N ILE A 107 23.85 12.49 15.07
CA ILE A 107 23.03 12.05 16.20
C ILE A 107 21.95 13.10 16.43
N THR A 108 20.73 12.79 15.98
CA THR A 108 19.58 13.69 16.10
C THR A 108 18.61 13.11 17.12
N GLU A 109 18.18 13.94 18.08
CA GLU A 109 17.12 13.56 19.01
C GLU A 109 15.82 13.28 18.24
N LEU A 110 15.30 12.06 18.39
CA LEU A 110 14.01 11.69 17.83
C LEU A 110 12.92 12.32 18.67
N PHE A 111 12.19 13.28 18.09
CA PHE A 111 10.94 13.77 18.63
C PHE A 111 9.81 12.94 18.01
N PRO A 112 9.24 11.95 18.72
CA PRO A 112 8.15 11.16 18.16
C PRO A 112 6.88 11.99 17.94
N TRP A 113 6.32 11.92 16.74
CA TRP A 113 5.05 12.51 16.36
C TRP A 113 4.08 11.42 15.90
N ILE A 114 2.82 11.47 16.35
CA ILE A 114 1.71 10.76 15.72
C ILE A 114 1.12 11.68 14.67
N SER A 115 1.21 11.29 13.40
CA SER A 115 0.52 11.98 12.30
C SER A 115 -0.80 11.29 11.99
N LEU A 116 -1.89 12.04 11.95
CA LEU A 116 -3.22 11.60 11.59
C LEU A 116 -3.63 12.25 10.27
N HIS A 117 -3.94 11.42 9.28
CA HIS A 117 -4.51 11.86 8.00
C HIS A 117 -5.95 11.36 7.93
N LEU A 118 -6.91 12.27 8.05
CA LEU A 118 -8.34 11.96 8.03
C LEU A 118 -8.98 12.56 6.78
N THR A 119 -9.62 11.71 5.99
CA THR A 119 -10.49 12.13 4.88
C THR A 119 -11.91 11.75 5.23
N ALA A 120 -12.77 12.75 5.38
CA ALA A 120 -14.20 12.55 5.59
C ALA A 120 -14.94 12.99 4.33
N GLU A 121 -15.69 12.07 3.73
CA GLU A 121 -16.49 12.32 2.54
C GLU A 121 -17.96 12.29 2.92
N THR A 122 -18.67 13.39 2.68
CA THR A 122 -20.13 13.39 2.76
C THR A 122 -20.68 12.91 1.42
N VAL A 123 -21.45 11.84 1.40
CA VAL A 123 -22.14 11.38 0.18
C VAL A 123 -23.25 12.41 -0.18
N PRO A 124 -23.36 12.86 -1.45
CA PRO A 124 -24.13 14.05 -1.88
C PRO A 124 -25.66 14.02 -1.61
N PRO A 125 -26.35 15.19 -1.71
CA PRO A 125 -26.47 15.98 -2.95
C PRO A 125 -25.33 16.98 -3.23
N LYS A 126 -24.49 17.32 -2.24
CA LYS A 126 -23.21 18.01 -2.45
C LYS A 126 -22.09 17.24 -1.75
N SER A 127 -21.13 16.73 -2.52
CA SER A 127 -19.95 16.04 -2.02
C SER A 127 -18.92 17.05 -1.52
N ALA A 128 -18.97 17.35 -0.22
CA ALA A 128 -17.87 18.01 0.45
C ALA A 128 -16.91 16.92 0.95
N THR A 129 -15.66 16.95 0.48
CA THR A 129 -14.57 16.13 1.02
C THR A 129 -13.77 17.02 1.96
N ILE A 130 -13.85 16.73 3.25
CA ILE A 130 -13.07 17.42 4.27
C ILE A 130 -11.80 16.60 4.52
N ARG A 131 -10.65 17.24 4.38
CA ARG A 131 -9.35 16.63 4.68
C ARG A 131 -8.76 17.34 5.89
N LEU A 132 -8.45 16.56 6.92
CA LEU A 132 -7.83 17.02 8.15
C LEU A 132 -6.51 16.31 8.32
N ASN A 133 -5.43 17.08 8.46
CA ASN A 133 -4.11 16.55 8.78
C ASN A 133 -3.72 17.08 10.18
N GLY A 134 -3.51 16.18 11.13
CA GLY A 134 -3.10 16.50 12.50
C GLY A 134 -1.78 15.83 12.84
N CYS A 135 -0.99 16.45 13.72
CA CYS A 135 0.22 15.84 14.28
C CYS A 135 0.25 16.07 15.79
N ILE A 136 0.46 15.03 16.58
CA ILE A 136 0.59 15.11 18.03
C ILE A 136 2.02 14.74 18.42
N SER A 137 2.73 15.65 19.08
CA SER A 137 4.03 15.35 19.66
C SER A 137 3.85 14.47 20.90
N LEU A 138 4.49 13.30 20.92
CA LEU A 138 4.39 12.36 22.06
C LEU A 138 5.22 12.79 23.27
N THR A 139 6.18 13.69 23.09
CA THR A 139 7.03 14.21 24.17
C THR A 139 6.42 15.44 24.84
N THR A 140 5.75 16.30 24.08
CA THR A 140 5.24 17.59 24.58
C THR A 140 3.72 17.67 24.65
N GLY A 141 2.99 16.73 24.03
CA GLY A 141 1.53 16.79 23.88
C GLY A 141 1.05 17.90 22.95
N CYS A 142 1.94 18.62 22.26
CA CYS A 142 1.56 19.68 21.33
C CYS A 142 0.84 19.07 20.11
N ILE A 143 -0.30 19.66 19.74
CA ILE A 143 -1.09 19.26 18.58
C ILE A 143 -0.93 20.31 17.49
N LYS A 144 -0.49 19.91 16.30
CA LYS A 144 -0.49 20.74 15.09
C LYS A 144 -1.62 20.28 14.18
N ILE A 145 -2.55 21.16 13.85
CA ILE A 145 -3.64 20.83 12.91
C ILE A 145 -3.48 21.72 11.67
N ASN A 146 -3.51 21.09 10.50
CA ASN A 146 -3.64 21.74 9.21
C ASN A 146 -5.08 21.57 8.74
N ASP A 147 -5.85 22.66 8.78
CA ASP A 147 -7.14 22.73 8.11
C ASP A 147 -6.92 23.25 6.69
N ALA A 148 -7.61 22.69 5.70
CA ALA A 148 -7.39 22.93 4.28
C ALA A 148 -7.65 24.40 3.90
N GLY A 149 -6.68 25.28 4.15
CA GLY A 149 -6.75 26.72 3.88
C GLY A 149 -6.15 27.64 4.96
N HIS A 150 -5.80 27.15 6.15
CA HIS A 150 -5.25 27.97 7.23
C HIS A 150 -3.87 27.49 7.72
N PRO A 151 -2.95 28.41 8.08
CA PRO A 151 -1.62 28.03 8.55
C PRO A 151 -1.71 27.17 9.82
N LEU A 152 -0.78 26.22 9.94
CA LEU A 152 -0.64 25.30 11.07
C LEU A 152 -0.81 26.03 12.41
N THR A 153 -1.91 25.70 13.11
CA THR A 153 -2.14 26.19 14.46
C THR A 153 -1.66 25.11 15.42
N ALA A 154 -0.63 25.43 16.21
CA ALA A 154 -0.16 24.55 17.26
C ALA A 154 -0.91 24.88 18.55
N ILE A 155 -1.53 23.87 19.16
CA ILE A 155 -2.33 23.99 20.37
C ILE A 155 -1.65 23.16 21.46
N ARG A 156 -1.49 23.73 22.65
CA ARG A 156 -0.97 23.02 23.83
C ARG A 156 -2.07 22.15 24.47
N PRO A 157 -1.71 21.18 25.33
CA PRO A 157 -2.69 20.35 26.05
C PRO A 157 -3.68 21.15 26.92
N ASP A 158 -3.30 22.36 27.35
CA ASP A 158 -4.13 23.28 28.13
C ASP A 158 -5.12 24.11 27.28
N GLY A 159 -5.17 23.88 25.97
CA GLY A 159 -6.02 24.61 25.03
C GLY A 159 -5.45 25.97 24.58
N SER A 160 -4.26 26.35 25.03
CA SER A 160 -3.63 27.60 24.60
C SER A 160 -3.07 27.50 23.18
N ILE A 161 -3.32 28.54 22.37
CA ILE A 161 -2.86 28.63 20.98
C ILE A 161 -1.42 29.17 20.96
N ILE A 162 -0.50 28.40 20.40
CA ILE A 162 0.87 28.83 20.13
C ILE A 162 0.84 29.68 18.86
N LYS A 163 0.87 31.00 19.00
CA LYS A 163 1.02 31.91 17.85
C LYS A 163 2.40 31.75 17.23
N LYS A 164 2.40 31.26 15.98
CA LYS A 164 3.42 31.35 14.91
C LYS A 164 4.87 31.18 15.38
N THR A 165 5.37 29.94 15.28
CA THR A 165 6.79 29.73 14.97
C THR A 165 6.86 28.94 13.68
N SER A 166 7.37 29.60 12.64
CA SER A 166 7.66 29.02 11.33
C SER A 166 8.73 27.94 11.48
N CYS A 167 8.31 26.68 11.66
CA CYS A 167 9.16 25.53 11.41
C CYS A 167 8.78 24.97 10.04
N LEU A 168 9.57 25.38 9.05
CA LEU A 168 9.60 24.81 7.71
C LEU A 168 9.97 23.33 7.81
N LEU A 169 9.03 22.45 7.46
CA LEU A 169 9.34 21.12 6.94
C LEU A 169 8.91 21.13 5.48
N LYS A 170 9.85 21.46 4.60
CA LYS A 170 9.75 21.11 3.18
C LYS A 170 10.00 19.61 3.10
N LEU A 171 8.96 18.84 2.85
CA LEU A 171 9.08 17.48 2.33
C LEU A 171 9.30 17.60 0.82
N HIS A 172 10.40 17.01 0.36
CA HIS A 172 10.77 16.89 -1.05
C HIS A 172 10.09 15.69 -1.69
#